data_AF-A0A424M2J9-F1
#
_entry.id   AF-A0A424M2J9-F1
#
_cell.length_a   1.000
_cell.length_b   1.000
_cell.length_c   1.000
_cell.angle_alpha   90.00
_cell.angle_beta   90.00
_cell.angle_gamma   90.00
#
_symmetry.space_group_name_H-M   'P 1'
#
loop_
_entity.id
_entity.type
_entity.pdbx_description
1 polymer ?
#
loop_
_entity_poly.entity_id
_entity_poly.type
_entity_poly.pdbx_seq_one_letter_code
_entity_poly.pdbx_strand_id
1 'polypeptide(L)'
;MARMMCVITQTIKRITGRQSPGPAIDSGNPGGHWTLFPSIKEYQTRTSNYDAMPSGHVATFMATITVIASNYPEIKWIKPVCYTLMGIMAFEMMSSKVHWASDYPLGLFIGYVVGKAAANRRIKKIDTNDGLGWKKTERVKTEFTTVQLEGYTTFGVLFSF
;
A
#
# COMPACT_ATOMS: atom_id res chain seq x y z
N MET A 1 7.51 7.14 1.37
CA MET A 1 6.83 6.29 0.36
C MET A 1 7.55 4.96 0.20
N ALA A 2 8.78 4.93 -0.32
CA ALA A 2 9.54 3.68 -0.51
C ALA A 2 9.68 2.82 0.76
N ARG A 3 9.99 3.45 1.92
CA ARG A 3 10.05 2.75 3.22
C ARG A 3 8.73 2.08 3.61
N MET A 4 7.60 2.77 3.40
CA MET A 4 6.26 2.25 3.73
C MET A 4 5.88 1.07 2.83
N MET A 5 6.20 1.16 1.53
CA MET A 5 5.99 0.07 0.58
C MET A 5 6.76 -1.18 0.96
N CYS A 6 8.04 -1.01 1.29
CA CYS A 6 8.91 -2.11 1.67
C CYS A 6 8.40 -2.78 2.95
N VAL A 7 8.05 -2.01 3.99
CA VAL A 7 7.50 -2.57 5.23
C VAL A 7 6.22 -3.37 4.99
N ILE A 8 5.26 -2.81 4.24
CA ILE A 8 3.98 -3.50 3.99
C ILE A 8 4.19 -4.79 3.19
N THR A 9 4.89 -4.71 2.07
CA THR A 9 5.10 -5.87 1.18
C THR A 9 5.94 -6.95 1.84
N GLN A 10 7.00 -6.60 2.58
CA GLN A 10 7.83 -7.56 3.31
C GLN A 10 7.08 -8.21 4.47
N THR A 11 6.21 -7.46 5.16
CA THR A 11 5.36 -8.03 6.22
C THR A 11 4.43 -9.10 5.64
N ILE A 12 3.75 -8.79 4.52
CA ILE A 12 2.85 -9.76 3.87
C ILE A 12 3.64 -10.98 3.37
N LYS A 13 4.80 -10.78 2.71
CA LYS A 13 5.65 -11.89 2.24
C LYS A 13 6.02 -12.85 3.36
N ARG A 14 6.40 -12.31 4.52
CA ARG A 14 6.74 -13.10 5.72
C ARG A 14 5.53 -13.79 6.37
N ILE A 15 4.31 -13.37 6.07
CA ILE A 15 3.10 -14.06 6.51
C ILE A 15 2.74 -15.16 5.51
N THR A 16 2.75 -14.85 4.21
CA THR A 16 2.26 -15.74 3.16
C THR A 16 3.24 -16.84 2.77
N GLY A 17 4.55 -16.53 2.75
CA GLY A 17 5.61 -17.46 2.36
C GLY A 17 5.36 -18.18 1.03
N ARG A 18 4.88 -17.45 0.01
CA ARG A 18 4.56 -18.05 -1.29
C ARG A 18 5.82 -18.27 -2.11
N GLN A 19 5.96 -19.46 -2.67
CA GLN A 19 7.03 -19.85 -3.57
C GLN A 19 6.92 -19.21 -4.95
N SER A 20 8.03 -18.71 -5.49
CA SER A 20 8.14 -18.14 -6.83
C SER A 20 8.12 -19.23 -7.92
N PRO A 21 7.75 -18.91 -9.17
CA PRO A 21 7.62 -19.91 -10.24
C PRO A 21 8.87 -20.75 -10.49
N GLY A 22 10.08 -20.18 -10.39
CA GLY A 22 11.33 -20.93 -10.58
C GLY A 22 11.45 -22.15 -9.64
N PRO A 23 11.55 -21.94 -8.32
CA PRO A 23 11.61 -23.05 -7.36
C PRO A 23 10.36 -23.93 -7.35
N ALA A 24 9.19 -23.38 -7.70
CA ALA A 24 7.95 -24.14 -7.81
C ALA A 24 8.00 -25.17 -8.94
N ILE A 25 8.61 -24.83 -10.09
CA ILE A 25 8.83 -25.78 -11.19
C ILE A 25 9.80 -26.87 -10.76
N ASP A 26 10.92 -26.50 -10.13
CA ASP A 26 11.95 -27.47 -9.69
C ASP A 26 11.42 -28.46 -8.64
N SER A 27 10.51 -28.00 -7.79
CA SER A 27 9.87 -28.83 -6.74
C SER A 27 8.56 -29.50 -7.17
N GLY A 28 8.10 -29.29 -8.41
CA GLY A 28 6.86 -29.90 -8.92
C GLY A 28 5.57 -29.36 -8.31
N ASN A 29 5.57 -28.11 -7.83
CA ASN A 29 4.43 -27.45 -7.17
C ASN A 29 3.75 -26.42 -8.08
N PRO A 30 2.84 -26.81 -8.99
CA PRO A 30 2.15 -25.86 -9.86
C PRO A 30 1.40 -24.79 -9.04
N GLY A 31 1.66 -23.51 -9.33
CA GLY A 31 1.08 -22.37 -8.61
C GLY A 31 1.86 -21.88 -7.39
N GLY A 32 2.90 -22.61 -6.99
CA GLY A 32 3.79 -22.32 -5.87
C GLY A 32 3.23 -22.80 -4.53
N HIS A 33 4.09 -23.41 -3.72
CA HIS A 33 3.75 -23.80 -2.36
C HIS A 33 3.60 -22.57 -1.45
N TRP A 34 2.66 -22.62 -0.52
CA TRP A 34 2.43 -21.56 0.47
C TRP A 34 2.87 -22.05 1.84
N THR A 35 3.91 -21.42 2.39
CA THR A 35 4.37 -21.71 3.76
C THR A 35 3.98 -20.55 4.66
N LEU A 36 2.84 -20.65 5.33
CA LEU A 36 2.41 -19.61 6.26
C LEU A 36 3.41 -19.49 7.41
N PHE A 37 3.88 -18.27 7.67
CA PHE A 37 4.89 -17.97 8.68
C PHE A 37 6.16 -18.84 8.54
N PRO A 38 6.90 -18.74 7.42
CA PRO A 38 8.09 -19.54 7.22
C PRO A 38 9.16 -19.14 8.25
N SER A 39 10.03 -20.09 8.56
CA SER A 39 11.22 -19.86 9.39
C SER A 39 11.99 -18.64 8.88
N ILE A 40 12.38 -17.73 9.79
CA ILE A 40 13.16 -16.54 9.45
C ILE A 40 14.46 -16.92 8.73
N LYS A 41 15.12 -17.99 9.22
CA LYS A 41 16.36 -18.50 8.64
C LYS A 41 16.13 -18.99 7.21
N GLU A 42 15.09 -19.79 6.98
CA GLU A 42 14.76 -20.31 5.66
C GLU A 42 14.37 -19.21 4.68
N TYR A 43 13.62 -18.21 5.14
CA TYR A 43 13.27 -17.05 4.32
C TYR A 43 14.50 -16.26 3.86
N GLN A 44 15.53 -16.16 4.71
CA GLN A 44 16.76 -15.41 4.39
C GLN A 44 17.74 -16.19 3.52
N THR A 45 17.79 -17.52 3.67
CA THR A 45 18.70 -18.37 2.89
C THR A 45 18.12 -18.79 1.56
N ARG A 46 16.80 -18.95 1.48
CA ARG A 46 16.07 -19.44 0.30
C ARG A 46 14.91 -18.51 -0.05
N THR A 47 15.20 -17.23 -0.20
CA THR A 47 14.19 -16.16 -0.39
C THR A 47 13.16 -16.46 -1.47
N SER A 48 13.59 -16.95 -2.64
CA SER A 48 12.69 -17.28 -3.77
C SER A 48 11.67 -18.39 -3.47
N ASN A 49 11.86 -19.14 -2.38
CA ASN A 49 10.87 -20.11 -1.92
C ASN A 49 9.71 -19.50 -1.13
N TYR A 50 9.79 -18.21 -0.77
CA TYR A 50 8.85 -17.61 0.18
C TYR A 50 8.41 -16.19 -0.16
N ASP A 51 9.06 -15.52 -1.11
CA ASP A 51 8.90 -14.09 -1.33
C ASP A 51 8.07 -13.70 -2.56
N ALA A 52 7.25 -14.59 -3.14
CA ALA A 52 6.48 -14.26 -4.34
C ALA A 52 5.33 -13.26 -4.06
N MET A 53 4.50 -13.51 -3.05
CA MET A 53 3.28 -12.73 -2.80
C MET A 53 3.50 -11.62 -1.75
N PRO A 54 3.13 -10.35 -2.02
CA PRO A 54 2.72 -9.74 -3.30
C PRO A 54 3.92 -9.22 -4.11
N SER A 55 3.70 -8.85 -5.38
CA SER A 55 4.78 -8.24 -6.18
C SER A 55 5.17 -6.85 -5.68
N GLY A 56 6.39 -6.73 -5.14
CA GLY A 56 6.96 -5.47 -4.67
C GLY A 56 7.30 -4.50 -5.81
N HIS A 57 7.69 -5.02 -6.97
CA HIS A 57 7.95 -4.25 -8.19
C HIS A 57 6.67 -3.58 -8.69
N VAL A 58 5.58 -4.34 -8.85
CA VAL A 58 4.28 -3.79 -9.26
C VAL A 58 3.77 -2.78 -8.24
N ALA A 59 3.87 -3.08 -6.95
CA ALA A 59 3.41 -2.16 -5.90
C ALA A 59 4.18 -0.83 -5.93
N THR A 60 5.50 -0.89 -6.06
CA THR A 60 6.36 0.30 -6.12
C THR A 60 6.08 1.11 -7.38
N PHE A 61 6.00 0.47 -8.55
CA PHE A 61 5.71 1.16 -9.80
C PHE A 61 4.31 1.79 -9.75
N MET A 62 3.28 1.08 -9.29
CA MET A 62 1.92 1.62 -9.20
C MET A 62 1.83 2.82 -8.27
N ALA A 63 2.56 2.79 -7.15
CA ALA A 63 2.66 3.94 -6.27
C ALA A 63 3.31 5.14 -6.98
N THR A 64 4.40 4.92 -7.73
CA THR A 64 5.07 5.96 -8.53
C THR A 64 4.13 6.57 -9.55
N ILE A 65 3.42 5.75 -10.34
CA ILE A 65 2.42 6.23 -11.32
C ILE A 65 1.37 7.08 -10.62
N THR A 66 0.84 6.59 -9.50
CA THR A 66 -0.20 7.28 -8.74
C THR A 66 0.27 8.65 -8.26
N VAL A 67 1.50 8.76 -7.77
CA VAL A 67 2.07 10.04 -7.33
C VAL A 67 2.25 10.98 -8.51
N ILE A 68 2.91 10.55 -9.59
CA ILE A 68 3.16 11.41 -10.75
C ILE A 68 1.83 11.88 -11.35
N ALA A 69 0.89 10.96 -11.62
CA ALA A 69 -0.40 11.28 -12.20
C ALA A 69 -1.30 12.14 -11.29
N SER A 70 -1.05 12.12 -9.96
CA SER A 70 -1.76 13.02 -9.03
C SER A 70 -1.15 14.43 -9.00
N ASN A 71 0.14 14.58 -9.30
CA ASN A 71 0.83 15.88 -9.30
C ASN A 71 0.73 16.60 -10.66
N TYR A 72 0.58 15.86 -11.76
CA TYR A 72 0.50 16.41 -13.12
C TYR A 72 -0.78 15.94 -13.85
N PRO A 73 -1.98 16.27 -13.34
CA PRO A 73 -3.25 15.80 -13.93
C PRO A 73 -3.49 16.30 -15.37
N GLU A 74 -2.87 17.41 -15.75
CA GLU A 74 -2.91 18.00 -17.09
C GLU A 74 -2.18 17.13 -18.14
N ILE A 75 -1.19 16.34 -17.73
CA ILE A 75 -0.37 15.51 -18.62
C ILE A 75 -0.98 14.11 -18.76
N LYS A 76 -2.00 14.01 -19.63
CA LYS A 76 -2.83 12.79 -19.77
C LYS A 76 -2.08 11.56 -20.30
N TRP A 77 -0.96 11.74 -21.03
CA TRP A 77 -0.19 10.64 -21.63
C TRP A 77 0.65 9.86 -20.62
N ILE A 78 0.87 10.38 -19.40
CA ILE A 78 1.65 9.69 -18.36
C ILE A 78 1.02 8.34 -18.01
N LYS A 79 -0.30 8.31 -17.80
CA LYS A 79 -1.02 7.08 -17.42
C LYS A 79 -0.85 5.96 -18.46
N PRO A 80 -1.22 6.15 -19.76
CA PRO A 80 -1.08 5.08 -20.73
C PRO A 80 0.37 4.62 -20.89
N VAL A 81 1.35 5.53 -20.95
CA VAL A 81 2.77 5.15 -21.07
C VAL A 81 3.23 4.34 -19.86
N CYS A 82 2.97 4.80 -18.64
CA CYS A 82 3.43 4.09 -17.46
C CYS A 82 2.69 2.76 -17.24
N TYR A 83 1.40 2.65 -17.59
CA TYR A 83 0.69 1.37 -17.55
C TYR A 83 1.22 0.38 -18.57
N THR A 84 1.60 0.84 -19.78
CA THR A 84 2.26 -0.01 -20.76
C THR A 84 3.61 -0.52 -20.23
N LEU A 85 4.44 0.36 -19.67
CA LEU A 85 5.73 -0.03 -19.08
C LEU A 85 5.56 -1.00 -17.91
N MET A 86 4.55 -0.77 -17.07
CA MET A 86 4.21 -1.70 -15.99
C MET A 86 3.78 -3.06 -16.53
N GLY A 87 3.00 -3.09 -17.62
CA GLY A 87 2.61 -4.33 -18.30
C GLY A 87 3.81 -5.11 -18.83
N ILE A 88 4.76 -4.42 -19.47
CA ILE A 88 6.01 -5.03 -19.96
C ILE A 88 6.83 -5.60 -18.79
N MET A 89 7.00 -4.85 -17.71
CA MET A 89 7.69 -5.33 -16.51
C MET A 89 6.96 -6.53 -15.87
N ALA A 90 5.64 -6.49 -15.78
CA ALA A 90 4.84 -7.59 -15.26
C ALA A 90 4.96 -8.85 -16.12
N PHE A 91 5.04 -8.69 -17.44
CA PHE A 91 5.28 -9.81 -18.36
C PHE A 91 6.70 -10.37 -18.23
N GLU A 92 7.70 -9.50 -18.15
CA GLU A 92 9.10 -9.88 -17.94
C GLU A 92 9.26 -10.71 -16.66
N MET A 93 8.66 -10.30 -15.55
CA MET A 93 8.75 -11.05 -14.30
C MET A 93 8.08 -12.43 -14.34
N MET A 94 7.04 -12.61 -15.17
CA MET A 94 6.46 -13.94 -15.42
C MET A 94 7.42 -14.78 -16.27
N SER A 95 8.00 -14.19 -17.32
CA SER A 95 8.96 -14.86 -18.21
C SER A 95 10.22 -15.31 -17.47
N SER A 96 10.74 -14.43 -16.60
CA SER A 96 11.89 -14.66 -15.72
C SER A 96 11.56 -15.53 -14.50
N LYS A 97 10.31 -16.00 -14.37
CA LYS A 97 9.85 -16.94 -13.33
C LYS A 97 10.04 -16.44 -11.89
N VAL A 98 9.98 -15.13 -11.69
CA VAL A 98 10.13 -14.51 -10.35
C VAL A 98 8.80 -14.17 -9.69
N HIS A 99 7.70 -14.02 -10.45
CA HIS A 99 6.36 -13.77 -9.90
C HIS A 99 5.26 -14.50 -10.68
N TRP A 100 4.19 -14.84 -9.96
CA TRP A 100 2.94 -15.29 -10.55
C TRP A 100 2.08 -14.09 -10.95
N ALA A 101 1.28 -14.23 -12.00
CA ALA A 101 0.29 -13.21 -12.38
C ALA A 101 -0.66 -12.84 -11.23
N SER A 102 -1.00 -13.82 -10.36
CA SER A 102 -1.84 -13.59 -9.19
C SER A 102 -1.18 -12.80 -8.06
N ASP A 103 0.13 -12.54 -8.12
CA ASP A 103 0.82 -11.66 -7.16
C ASP A 103 0.54 -10.17 -7.44
N TYR A 104 0.00 -9.83 -8.63
CA TYR A 104 -0.12 -8.45 -9.12
C TYR A 104 -1.31 -7.68 -8.56
N PRO A 105 -2.53 -8.23 -8.44
CA PRO A 105 -3.68 -7.46 -7.96
C PRO A 105 -3.46 -6.82 -6.58
N LEU A 106 -2.88 -7.58 -5.63
CA LEU A 106 -2.58 -7.06 -4.30
C LEU A 106 -1.45 -6.01 -4.35
N GLY A 107 -0.44 -6.23 -5.19
CA GLY A 107 0.62 -5.24 -5.43
C GLY A 107 0.06 -3.92 -5.96
N LEU A 108 -0.81 -3.97 -6.97
CA LEU A 108 -1.49 -2.80 -7.54
C LEU A 108 -2.31 -2.05 -6.48
N PHE A 109 -3.08 -2.78 -5.68
CA PHE A 109 -3.90 -2.19 -4.62
C PHE A 109 -3.04 -1.45 -3.58
N ILE A 110 -2.02 -2.11 -3.03
CA ILE A 110 -1.10 -1.50 -2.05
C ILE A 110 -0.42 -0.28 -2.67
N GLY A 111 0.08 -0.43 -3.90
CA GLY A 111 0.70 0.62 -4.68
C GLY A 111 -0.16 1.87 -4.79
N TYR A 112 -1.41 1.69 -5.23
CA TYR A 112 -2.37 2.77 -5.40
C TYR A 112 -2.68 3.49 -4.07
N VAL A 113 -3.00 2.75 -3.00
CA VAL A 113 -3.34 3.33 -1.69
C VAL A 113 -2.18 4.14 -1.13
N VAL A 114 -0.97 3.54 -1.12
CA VAL A 114 0.24 4.20 -0.63
C VAL A 114 0.59 5.43 -1.48
N GLY A 115 0.45 5.34 -2.80
CA GLY A 115 0.70 6.44 -3.73
C GLY A 115 -0.27 7.60 -3.53
N LYS A 116 -1.58 7.32 -3.38
CA LYS A 116 -2.60 8.33 -3.07
C LYS A 116 -2.32 9.01 -1.75
N ALA A 117 -2.02 8.25 -0.70
CA ALA A 117 -1.68 8.80 0.61
C ALA A 117 -0.44 9.71 0.54
N ALA A 118 0.59 9.30 -0.20
CA ALA A 118 1.80 10.09 -0.39
C ALA A 118 1.55 11.40 -1.17
N ALA A 119 0.77 11.35 -2.25
CA ALA A 119 0.42 12.54 -3.03
C ALA A 119 -0.41 13.53 -2.19
N ASN A 120 -1.43 13.03 -1.49
CA ASN A 120 -2.32 13.86 -0.68
C ASN A 120 -1.61 14.53 0.50
N ARG A 121 -0.53 13.95 1.04
CA ARG A 121 0.24 14.55 2.15
C ARG A 121 0.98 15.83 1.75
N ARG A 122 1.32 16.00 0.47
CA ARG A 122 2.09 17.16 -0.02
C ARG A 122 1.21 18.23 -0.68
N ILE A 123 -0.01 17.89 -1.08
CA ILE A 123 -0.95 18.87 -1.63
C ILE A 123 -1.50 19.69 -0.45
N LYS A 124 -1.04 20.94 -0.30
CA LYS A 124 -1.80 21.95 0.47
C LYS A 124 -3.13 22.12 -0.26
N LYS A 125 -4.20 21.54 0.28
CA LYS A 125 -5.55 21.94 -0.13
C LYS A 125 -5.70 23.40 0.27
N ILE A 126 -5.62 24.30 -0.71
CA ILE A 126 -6.13 25.64 -0.54
C ILE A 126 -7.64 25.45 -0.42
N ASP A 127 -8.19 25.70 0.77
CA ASP A 127 -9.63 25.66 0.96
C ASP A 127 -10.19 26.81 0.11
N THR A 128 -10.83 26.51 -1.03
CA THR A 128 -11.37 27.54 -1.93
C THR A 128 -12.40 28.44 -1.21
N ASN A 129 -12.91 27.99 -0.05
CA ASN A 129 -13.76 28.78 0.84
C ASN A 129 -13.05 29.95 1.53
N ASP A 130 -11.72 29.88 1.72
CA ASP A 130 -10.95 30.97 2.35
C ASP A 130 -10.88 32.21 1.44
N GLY A 131 -11.05 32.04 0.13
CA GLY A 131 -11.12 33.14 -0.85
C GLY A 131 -12.52 33.69 -1.11
N LEU A 132 -13.57 33.01 -0.61
CA LEU A 132 -14.99 33.33 -0.86
C LEU A 132 -15.70 33.90 0.38
N GLY A 133 -15.00 34.09 1.50
CA GLY A 133 -15.57 34.68 2.72
C GLY A 133 -16.63 33.83 3.42
N TRP A 134 -16.83 32.58 3.00
CA TRP A 134 -17.74 31.65 3.68
C TRP A 134 -17.06 31.18 4.97
N LYS A 135 -17.45 31.76 6.10
CA LYS A 135 -17.08 31.24 7.43
C LYS A 135 -17.54 29.79 7.52
N LYS A 136 -16.57 28.88 7.60
CA LYS A 136 -16.80 27.48 7.95
C LYS A 136 -17.57 27.46 9.26
N THR A 137 -18.79 26.93 9.26
CA THR A 137 -19.57 26.76 10.49
C THR A 137 -18.72 25.99 11.48
N GLU A 138 -18.47 26.58 12.65
CA GLU A 138 -17.79 25.94 13.77
C GLU A 138 -18.51 24.60 14.02
N ARG A 139 -17.87 23.49 13.60
CA ARG A 139 -18.44 22.16 13.83
C ARG A 139 -18.26 21.88 15.32
N VAL A 140 -19.37 21.59 15.99
CA VAL A 140 -19.42 21.21 17.41
C VAL A 140 -18.29 20.23 17.71
N LYS A 141 -17.30 20.67 18.49
CA LYS A 141 -16.23 19.79 18.96
C LYS A 141 -16.79 18.99 20.12
N THR A 142 -16.80 17.67 19.94
CA THR A 142 -17.26 16.72 20.95
C THR A 142 -16.03 16.07 21.57
N GLU A 143 -15.73 16.39 22.82
CA GLU A 143 -14.63 15.80 23.57
C GLU A 143 -15.16 14.87 24.65
N PHE A 144 -14.58 13.67 24.75
CA PHE A 144 -14.92 12.73 25.81
C PHE A 144 -13.94 12.95 26.97
N THR A 145 -14.46 13.33 28.12
CA THR A 145 -13.67 13.56 29.33
C THR A 145 -14.07 12.56 30.42
N THR A 146 -13.12 12.25 31.30
CA THR A 146 -13.36 11.39 32.47
C THR A 146 -13.00 12.20 33.69
N VAL A 147 -13.95 12.39 34.61
CA VAL A 147 -13.76 13.17 35.83
C VAL A 147 -14.05 12.27 37.03
N GLN A 148 -13.15 12.30 38.01
CA GLN A 148 -13.27 11.53 39.24
C GLN A 148 -13.78 12.45 40.35
N LEU A 149 -15.00 12.19 40.83
CA LEU A 149 -15.64 12.97 41.91
C LEU A 149 -15.98 12.02 43.06
N GLU A 150 -15.54 12.35 44.27
CA GLU A 150 -15.85 11.61 45.50
C GLU A 150 -15.67 10.08 45.40
N GLY A 151 -14.61 9.63 44.71
CA GLY A 151 -14.28 8.21 44.57
C GLY A 151 -14.98 7.49 43.41
N TYR A 152 -15.89 8.14 42.69
CA TYR A 152 -16.55 7.59 41.51
C TYR A 152 -15.98 8.19 40.21
N THR A 153 -15.66 7.32 39.25
CA THR A 153 -15.20 7.74 37.91
C THR A 153 -16.40 7.96 37.01
N THR A 154 -16.62 9.20 36.60
CA THR A 154 -17.71 9.59 35.71
C THR A 154 -17.19 9.87 34.30
N PHE A 155 -17.92 9.43 33.28
CA PHE A 155 -17.63 9.70 31.87
C PHE A 155 -18.56 10.82 31.38
N GLY A 156 -17.98 11.86 30.81
CA GLY A 156 -18.71 13.02 30.30
C GLY A 156 -18.39 13.31 28.84
N VAL A 157 -19.34 13.93 28.16
CA VAL A 157 -19.16 14.46 26.80
C VAL A 157 -19.27 15.98 26.89
N LEU A 158 -18.22 16.68 26.49
CA LEU A 158 -18.17 18.13 26.47
C LEU A 158 -18.37 18.61 25.04
N PHE A 159 -19.40 19.42 24.84
CA PHE A 159 -19.69 20.07 23.57
C PHE A 159 -19.16 21.50 23.64
N SER A 160 -18.15 21.82 22.84
CA SER A 160 -17.70 23.21 22.65
C SER A 160 -18.29 23.76 21.36
N PHE A 161 -18.94 24.91 21.47
CA PHE A 161 -19.53 25.70 20.37
C PHE A 161 -18.67 26.92 20.05
#